data_AF-A0A3D3EYG1-F1
#
_entry.id   AF-A0A3D3EYG1-F1
#
_cell.length_a   1.000
_cell.length_b   1.000
_cell.length_c   1.000
_cell.angle_alpha   90.00
_cell.angle_beta   90.00
_cell.angle_gamma   90.00
#
_symmetry.space_group_name_H-M   'P 1'
#
loop_
_entity.id
_entity.type
_entity.pdbx_description
1 polymer ?
#
loop_
_entity_poly.entity_id
_entity_poly.type
_entity_poly.pdbx_seq_one_letter_code
_entity_poly.pdbx_strand_id
1 'polypeptide(L)'
;AISSFKGSRALVVPRQRFAPVKKTNDLLAIWSDLYELNDQYQLKLKRGIEKIPYIELDPRYYASIDQMRKRFTGIPSLAGCKELKIEGDVSFDNDVICDGRVHVKAQNPVRISNRL
;
A
#
# COMPACT_ATOMS: atom_id res chain seq x y z
N ALA A 1 4.47 -26.79 14.76
CA ALA A 1 3.80 -27.80 13.92
C ALA A 1 4.71 -28.35 12.82
N ILE A 2 5.42 -27.54 12.01
CA ILE A 2 6.22 -28.08 10.88
C ILE A 2 7.28 -29.13 11.28
N SER A 3 7.88 -29.02 12.47
CA SER A 3 8.83 -30.01 13.03
C SER A 3 8.15 -31.17 13.78
N SER A 4 6.84 -31.11 13.97
CA SER A 4 6.09 -32.03 14.83
C SER A 4 5.60 -33.27 14.09
N PHE A 5 5.59 -33.26 12.76
CA PHE A 5 5.05 -34.35 11.93
C PHE A 5 6.12 -34.94 11.02
N LYS A 6 6.25 -36.27 11.05
CA LYS A 6 7.12 -37.05 10.15
C LYS A 6 6.70 -36.81 8.69
N GLY A 7 7.67 -36.46 7.84
CA GLY A 7 7.43 -36.21 6.40
C GLY A 7 7.00 -34.79 6.04
N SER A 8 6.97 -33.85 7.00
CA SER A 8 6.69 -32.44 6.71
C SER A 8 7.72 -31.83 5.75
N ARG A 9 7.24 -31.06 4.77
CA ARG A 9 8.07 -30.36 3.79
C ARG A 9 7.56 -28.94 3.53
N ALA A 10 8.46 -28.04 3.14
CA ALA A 10 8.11 -26.72 2.64
C ALA A 10 8.03 -26.74 1.11
N LEU A 11 7.07 -26.00 0.55
CA LEU A 11 6.94 -25.78 -0.89
C LEU A 11 7.08 -24.28 -1.17
N VAL A 12 7.96 -23.94 -2.10
CA VAL A 12 8.06 -22.56 -2.60
C VAL A 12 6.85 -22.29 -3.50
N VAL A 13 6.19 -21.17 -3.24
CA VAL A 13 5.00 -20.74 -3.99
C VAL A 13 5.23 -19.37 -4.62
N PRO A 14 4.51 -19.03 -5.71
CA PRO A 14 4.58 -17.69 -6.29
C PRO A 14 4.21 -16.60 -5.28
N ARG A 15 4.87 -15.43 -5.36
CA ARG A 15 4.64 -14.27 -4.48
C ARG A 15 3.17 -13.86 -4.38
N GLN A 16 2.43 -14.02 -5.48
CA GLN A 16 1.00 -13.71 -5.59
C GLN A 16 0.12 -14.48 -4.59
N ARG A 17 0.61 -15.60 -4.03
CA ARG A 17 -0.12 -16.36 -3.00
C ARG A 17 -0.03 -15.77 -1.60
N PHE A 18 0.66 -14.65 -1.43
CA PHE A 18 0.87 -14.04 -0.12
C PHE A 18 0.76 -12.52 -0.22
N ALA A 19 -0.23 -11.92 0.42
CA ALA A 19 -0.38 -10.46 0.52
C ALA A 19 -0.42 -10.08 2.01
N PRO A 20 0.73 -10.06 2.70
CA PRO A 20 0.76 -9.79 4.13
C PRO A 20 0.43 -8.32 4.41
N VAL A 21 -0.39 -8.09 5.42
CA VAL A 21 -0.62 -6.75 5.98
C VAL A 21 -0.13 -6.77 7.43
N LYS A 22 0.97 -6.08 7.71
CA LYS A 22 1.59 -5.98 9.04
C LYS A 22 1.56 -4.55 9.56
N LYS A 23 1.71 -3.58 8.67
CA LYS A 23 1.66 -2.14 8.96
C LYS A 23 0.69 -1.43 8.03
N THR A 24 0.37 -0.20 8.37
CA THR A 24 -0.46 0.69 7.54
C THR A 24 0.16 0.98 6.18
N ASN A 25 1.50 0.90 6.04
CA ASN A 25 2.18 0.95 4.74
C ASN A 25 1.72 -0.19 3.82
N ASP A 26 1.62 -1.42 4.35
CA ASP A 26 1.12 -2.57 3.60
C ASP A 26 -0.38 -2.40 3.29
N LEU A 27 -1.13 -1.85 4.23
CA LEU A 27 -2.56 -1.58 4.06
C LEU A 27 -2.81 -0.57 2.93
N LEU A 28 -1.98 0.47 2.81
CA LEU A 28 -2.10 1.44 1.73
C LEU A 28 -1.91 0.78 0.36
N ALA A 29 -0.95 -0.15 0.24
CA ALA A 29 -0.78 -0.91 -0.99
C ALA A 29 -2.05 -1.69 -1.36
N ILE A 30 -2.66 -2.38 -0.39
CA ILE A 30 -3.90 -3.15 -0.59
C ILE A 30 -5.11 -2.26 -0.90
N TRP A 31 -5.18 -1.07 -0.32
CA TRP A 31 -6.25 -0.11 -0.57
C TRP A 31 -6.13 0.59 -1.94
N SER A 32 -4.93 0.66 -2.50
CA SER A 32 -4.66 1.28 -3.79
C SER A 32 -5.00 0.36 -4.97
N ASP A 33 -4.89 0.91 -6.18
CA ASP A 33 -5.06 0.20 -7.45
C ASP A 33 -3.92 -0.78 -7.81
N LEU A 34 -2.97 -1.00 -6.91
CA LEU A 34 -1.97 -2.08 -7.02
C LEU A 34 -2.62 -3.46 -6.91
N TYR A 35 -3.71 -3.56 -6.16
CA TYR A 35 -4.44 -4.80 -5.94
C TYR A 35 -5.84 -4.73 -6.53
N GLU A 36 -6.30 -5.86 -7.04
CA GLU A 36 -7.66 -6.06 -7.53
C GLU A 36 -8.29 -7.27 -6.84
N LEU A 37 -9.62 -7.22 -6.69
CA LEU A 37 -10.41 -8.34 -6.21
C LEU A 37 -10.90 -9.12 -7.44
N ASN A 38 -10.48 -10.37 -7.57
CA ASN A 38 -10.96 -11.23 -8.68
C ASN A 38 -12.34 -11.83 -8.36
N ASP A 39 -12.92 -12.53 -9.34
CA ASP A 39 -14.24 -13.17 -9.24
C ASP A 39 -14.35 -14.22 -8.12
N GLN A 40 -13.21 -14.71 -7.63
CA GLN A 40 -13.12 -15.64 -6.51
C GLN A 40 -12.88 -14.94 -5.16
N TYR A 41 -13.05 -13.61 -5.09
CA TYR A 41 -12.85 -12.79 -3.90
C TYR A 41 -11.42 -12.87 -3.33
N GLN A 42 -10.43 -13.09 -4.19
CA GLN A 42 -9.01 -13.09 -3.85
C GLN A 42 -8.40 -11.73 -4.19
N LEU A 43 -7.66 -11.15 -3.24
CA LEU A 43 -6.79 -10.01 -3.51
C LEU A 43 -5.58 -10.47 -4.33
N LYS A 44 -5.43 -9.92 -5.53
CA LYS A 44 -4.31 -10.20 -6.42
C LYS A 44 -3.65 -8.90 -6.85
N LEU A 45 -2.34 -8.95 -7.09
CA LEU A 45 -1.67 -7.84 -7.75
C LEU A 45 -2.26 -7.67 -9.15
N LYS A 46 -2.62 -6.44 -9.49
CA LYS A 46 -3.16 -6.07 -10.79
C LYS A 46 -2.18 -6.44 -11.89
N ARG A 47 -2.70 -6.90 -13.03
CA ARG A 47 -1.88 -7.28 -14.20
C ARG A 47 -0.99 -6.09 -14.63
N GLY A 48 0.30 -6.35 -14.81
CA GLY A 48 1.30 -5.33 -15.17
C GLY A 48 2.09 -4.79 -13.98
N ILE A 49 1.65 -5.05 -12.74
CA ILE A 49 2.42 -4.71 -11.54
C ILE A 49 3.41 -5.83 -11.24
N GLU A 50 4.68 -5.62 -11.59
CA GLU A 50 5.74 -6.61 -11.33
C GLU A 50 6.19 -6.62 -9.87
N LYS A 51 6.19 -5.45 -9.23
CA LYS A 51 6.70 -5.25 -7.88
C LYS A 51 5.89 -4.18 -7.16
N ILE A 52 5.54 -4.45 -5.91
CA ILE A 52 4.91 -3.47 -5.02
C ILE A 52 5.93 -2.35 -4.75
N PRO A 53 5.55 -1.07 -4.87
CA PRO A 53 6.43 0.04 -4.54
C PRO A 53 6.88 -0.02 -3.08
N TYR A 54 8.03 0.57 -2.80
CA TYR A 54 8.41 0.83 -1.42
C TYR A 54 7.51 1.95 -0.86
N ILE A 55 6.76 1.67 0.20
CA ILE A 55 5.86 2.62 0.85
C ILE A 55 6.34 2.87 2.27
N GLU A 56 6.58 4.13 2.58
CA GLU A 56 6.96 4.61 3.91
C GLU A 56 6.05 5.77 4.32
N LEU A 57 5.30 5.55 5.40
CA LEU A 57 4.39 6.53 5.97
C LEU A 57 4.91 6.94 7.35
N ASP A 58 4.89 8.23 7.64
CA ASP A 58 5.30 8.76 8.95
C ASP A 58 4.46 8.15 10.09
N PRO A 59 5.05 7.34 10.99
CA PRO A 59 4.30 6.65 12.02
C PRO A 59 3.59 7.61 13.00
N ARG A 60 4.02 8.88 13.10
CA ARG A 60 3.34 9.88 13.93
C ARG A 60 1.91 10.15 13.43
N TYR A 61 1.69 10.01 12.13
CA TYR A 61 0.47 10.41 11.44
C TYR A 61 -0.25 9.25 10.73
N TYR A 62 0.36 8.07 10.60
CA TYR A 62 -0.23 6.94 9.88
C TYR A 62 -0.10 5.61 10.61
N ALA A 63 0.28 5.56 11.90
CA ALA A 63 0.45 4.29 12.61
C ALA A 63 -0.85 3.51 12.81
N SER A 64 -2.00 4.18 12.90
CA SER A 64 -3.31 3.54 13.07
C SER A 64 -4.22 3.69 11.85
N ILE A 65 -5.20 2.78 11.73
CA ILE A 65 -6.22 2.83 10.67
C ILE A 65 -7.04 4.12 10.76
N ASP A 66 -7.37 4.58 11.96
CA ASP A 66 -8.14 5.83 12.15
C ASP A 66 -7.35 7.04 11.67
N GLN A 67 -6.04 7.05 11.91
CA GLN A 67 -5.16 8.10 11.43
C GLN A 67 -5.04 8.08 9.89
N MET A 68 -4.94 6.90 9.28
CA MET A 68 -4.98 6.73 7.83
C MET A 68 -6.30 7.26 7.24
N ARG A 69 -7.45 6.85 7.79
CA ARG A 69 -8.78 7.27 7.32
C ARG A 69 -9.01 8.78 7.37
N LYS A 70 -8.40 9.48 8.33
CA LYS A 70 -8.47 10.95 8.41
C LYS A 70 -7.74 11.65 7.26
N ARG A 71 -6.71 11.01 6.71
CA ARG A 71 -5.78 11.61 5.74
C ARG A 71 -6.03 11.17 4.32
N PHE A 72 -6.49 9.94 4.13
CA PHE A 72 -6.87 9.42 2.83
C PHE A 72 -8.38 9.50 2.67
N THR A 73 -8.89 10.66 2.23
CA THR A 73 -10.28 10.79 1.74
C THR A 73 -10.42 10.11 0.38
N GLY A 74 -9.36 10.13 -0.43
CA GLY A 74 -9.13 9.26 -1.57
C GLY A 74 -7.81 8.50 -1.43
N ILE A 75 -7.77 7.27 -1.94
CA ILE A 75 -6.50 6.52 -2.03
C ILE A 75 -5.81 6.93 -3.33
N PRO A 76 -4.56 7.43 -3.29
CA PRO A 76 -3.85 7.76 -4.51
C PRO A 76 -3.64 6.50 -5.36
N SER A 77 -3.72 6.64 -6.68
CA SER A 77 -3.26 5.61 -7.60
C SER A 77 -1.75 5.42 -7.42
N LEU A 78 -1.34 4.16 -7.23
CA LEU A 78 0.05 3.75 -7.06
C LEU A 78 0.52 2.82 -8.19
N ALA A 79 -0.30 2.56 -9.21
CA ALA A 79 0.05 1.67 -10.32
C ALA A 79 1.34 2.06 -11.07
N GLY A 80 1.63 3.37 -11.20
CA GLY A 80 2.88 3.88 -11.77
C GLY A 80 3.98 4.15 -10.73
N CYS A 81 3.69 3.96 -9.45
CA CYS A 81 4.59 4.30 -8.36
C CYS A 81 5.70 3.25 -8.21
N LYS A 82 6.93 3.73 -8.00
CA LYS A 82 8.12 2.94 -7.67
C LYS A 82 8.50 3.09 -6.19
N GLU A 83 8.27 4.26 -5.64
CA GLU A 83 8.55 4.61 -4.25
C GLU A 83 7.60 5.72 -3.80
N LEU A 84 6.99 5.56 -2.63
CA LEU A 84 6.19 6.57 -1.96
C LEU A 84 6.73 6.78 -0.54
N LYS A 85 7.18 7.99 -0.25
CA LYS A 85 7.58 8.43 1.09
C LYS A 85 6.77 9.64 1.52
N ILE A 86 6.22 9.59 2.72
CA ILE A 86 5.42 10.66 3.29
C ILE A 86 5.94 10.99 4.68
N GLU A 87 6.51 12.19 4.83
CA GLU A 87 6.97 12.77 6.09
C GLU A 87 6.06 13.94 6.51
N GLY A 88 5.46 13.87 7.69
CA GLY A 88 4.53 14.90 8.18
C GLY A 88 3.05 14.58 7.98
N ASP A 89 2.19 15.58 8.23
CA ASP A 89 0.73 15.46 8.12
C ASP A 89 0.24 15.80 6.71
N VAL A 90 0.12 14.77 5.86
CA VAL A 90 -0.28 14.90 4.45
C VAL A 90 -1.63 14.21 4.22
N SER A 91 -2.60 14.93 3.68
CA SER A 91 -3.87 14.36 3.26
C SER A 91 -3.97 14.26 1.73
N PHE A 92 -4.66 13.24 1.23
CA PHE A 92 -4.90 12.99 -0.19
C PHE A 92 -6.39 12.98 -0.45
N ASP A 93 -6.81 13.83 -1.39
CA ASP A 93 -8.14 13.77 -1.98
C ASP A 93 -8.22 12.69 -3.08
N ASN A 94 -9.38 12.56 -3.70
CA ASN A 94 -9.60 11.63 -4.81
C ASN A 94 -8.74 11.99 -6.03
N ASP A 95 -8.55 10.99 -6.89
CA ASP A 95 -7.93 11.13 -8.21
C ASP A 95 -6.47 11.62 -8.21
N VAL A 96 -5.79 11.55 -7.06
CA VAL A 96 -4.34 11.77 -6.99
C VAL A 96 -3.60 10.57 -7.57
N ILE A 97 -2.63 10.82 -8.44
CA ILE A 97 -1.79 9.79 -9.05
C ILE A 97 -0.35 9.99 -8.55
N CYS A 98 0.24 8.95 -7.98
CA CYS A 98 1.66 8.92 -7.65
C CYS A 98 2.40 8.10 -8.71
N ASP A 99 3.23 8.77 -9.52
CA ASP A 99 4.02 8.13 -10.57
C ASP A 99 5.53 8.25 -10.30
N GLY A 100 6.28 7.18 -10.58
CA GLY A 100 7.72 7.15 -10.34
C GLY A 100 8.08 7.16 -8.84
N ARG A 101 9.08 7.96 -8.45
CA ARG A 101 9.50 8.09 -7.04
C ARG A 101 8.94 9.38 -6.47
N VAL A 102 8.02 9.25 -5.53
CA VAL A 102 7.31 10.36 -4.89
C VAL A 102 7.76 10.47 -3.45
N HIS A 103 8.26 11.64 -3.07
CA HIS A 103 8.55 11.99 -1.69
C HIS A 103 7.87 13.30 -1.33
N VAL A 104 6.94 13.25 -0.37
CA VAL A 104 6.25 14.41 0.16
C VAL A 104 6.73 14.66 1.58
N LYS A 105 7.20 15.88 1.85
CA LYS A 105 7.60 16.33 3.19
C LYS A 105 6.86 17.60 3.55
N ALA A 106 6.14 17.58 4.66
CA ALA A 106 5.34 18.69 5.13
C ALA A 106 5.69 19.04 6.59
N GLN A 107 5.97 20.33 6.85
CA GLN A 107 6.18 20.84 8.21
C GLN A 107 4.85 21.22 8.90
N ASN A 108 3.84 21.59 8.11
CA ASN A 108 2.49 21.90 8.55
C ASN A 108 1.50 20.99 7.78
N PRO A 109 0.27 20.77 8.30
CA PRO A 109 -0.73 19.99 7.60
C PRO A 109 -0.95 20.47 6.16
N VAL A 110 -0.86 19.55 5.21
CA VAL A 110 -1.03 19.83 3.78
C VAL A 110 -2.03 18.85 3.18
N ARG A 111 -2.79 19.30 2.19
CA ARG A 111 -3.72 18.47 1.41
C ARG A 111 -3.31 18.50 -0.06
N ILE A 112 -3.16 17.31 -0.63
CA ILE A 112 -2.85 17.07 -2.04
C ILE A 112 -4.15 16.72 -2.75
N SER A 113 -4.49 17.49 -3.76
CA SER A 113 -5.64 17.27 -4.63
C SER A 113 -5.21 17.37 -6.09
N ASN A 114 -5.86 16.57 -6.94
CA ASN A 114 -5.73 16.74 -8.38
C ASN A 114 -6.54 17.97 -8.81
N ARG A 115 -5.93 18.90 -9.56
CA ARG A 115 -6.58 20.13 -10.06
C ARG A 115 -6.86 20.06 -11.56
N LEU A 116 -7.20 18.88 -12.06
CA LEU A 116 -7.69 18.70 -13.43
C LEU A 116 -9.20 18.95 -13.50
#